data_AF-A0A932TLL2-F1
#
_entry.id   AF-A0A932TLL2-F1
#
_cell.length_a   1.000
_cell.length_b   1.000
_cell.length_c   1.000
_cell.angle_alpha   90.00
_cell.angle_beta   90.00
_cell.angle_gamma   90.00
#
_symmetry.space_group_name_H-M   'P 1'
#
loop_
_entity.id
_entity.type
_entity.pdbx_description
1 polymer ?
#
loop_
_entity_poly.entity_id
_entity_poly.type
_entity_poly.pdbx_seq_one_letter_code
_entity_poly.pdbx_strand_id
1 'polypeptide(L)' 'MAKEKTSKTNVQARAQEKAQAALCRFCGHKAEVVLRVPPDGRKHMVRLCCERAGVAV' A
#
# COMPACT_ATOMS: atom_id res chain seq x y z
N MET A 1 -5.69 -17.55 1.66
CA MET A 1 -4.84 -16.93 2.69
C MET A 1 -5.74 -16.25 3.73
N ALA A 2 -6.15 -16.97 4.77
CA ALA A 2 -6.92 -16.39 5.87
C ALA A 2 -5.97 -15.47 6.67
N LYS A 3 -6.29 -14.18 6.76
CA LYS A 3 -5.60 -13.28 7.70
C LYS A 3 -6.00 -13.72 9.11
N GLU A 4 -5.10 -14.39 9.80
CA GLU A 4 -5.21 -14.66 11.23
C GLU A 4 -5.40 -13.32 11.94
N LYS A 5 -6.59 -13.08 12.49
CA LYS A 5 -6.91 -11.82 13.15
C LYS A 5 -6.14 -11.80 14.47
N THR A 6 -5.06 -11.02 14.51
CA THR A 6 -4.31 -10.73 15.74
C THR A 6 -5.26 -10.26 16.84
N SER A 7 -5.02 -10.74 18.07
CA SER A 7 -5.89 -10.42 19.20
C SER A 7 -5.88 -8.92 19.48
N LYS A 8 -7.05 -8.35 19.81
CA LYS A 8 -7.21 -6.90 20.04
C LYS A 8 -6.35 -6.36 21.19
N THR A 9 -5.88 -7.24 22.08
CA THR A 9 -5.04 -6.95 23.25
C THR A 9 -3.56 -6.87 22.94
N ASN A 10 -3.07 -7.43 21.83
CA ASN A 10 -1.66 -7.34 21.46
C ASN A 10 -1.37 -6.04 20.68
N VAL A 11 -1.13 -4.96 21.43
CA VAL A 11 -0.88 -3.62 20.89
C VAL A 11 0.36 -3.59 20.00
N GLN A 12 1.42 -4.33 20.35
CA GLN A 12 2.67 -4.38 19.56
C GLN A 12 2.45 -5.05 18.20
N ALA A 13 1.79 -6.21 18.16
CA ALA A 13 1.46 -6.89 16.91
C ALA A 13 0.60 -6.01 16.00
N ARG A 14 -0.39 -5.32 16.58
CA ARG A 14 -1.27 -4.41 15.84
C ARG A 14 -0.54 -3.18 15.31
N ALA A 15 0.45 -2.66 16.04
CA ALA A 15 1.30 -1.56 15.58
C ALA A 15 2.18 -2.00 14.40
N GLN A 16 2.74 -3.21 14.45
CA GLN A 16 3.53 -3.78 13.36
C GLN A 16 2.68 -4.06 12.11
N GLU A 17 1.47 -4.61 12.26
CA GLU A 17 0.55 -4.81 11.14
C GLU A 17 0.14 -3.50 10.48
N LYS A 18 -0.08 -2.43 11.26
CA LYS A 18 -0.35 -1.09 10.73
C LYS A 18 0.87 -0.53 9.99
N ALA A 19 2.07 -0.70 10.55
CA ALA A 19 3.30 -0.27 9.91
C ALA A 19 3.54 -1.01 8.58
N GLN A 20 3.29 -2.32 8.54
CA GLN A 20 3.39 -3.13 7.32
C GLN A 20 2.27 -2.81 6.32
N ALA A 21 1.05 -2.49 6.77
CA ALA A 21 -0.03 -2.04 5.90
C ALA A 21 0.27 -0.69 5.23
N ALA A 22 1.12 0.14 5.85
CA ALA A 22 1.60 1.39 5.27
C ALA A 22 2.71 1.20 4.23
N LEU A 23 3.27 -0.01 4.08
CA LEU A 23 4.28 -0.32 3.07
C LEU A 23 3.62 -0.94 1.83
N CYS A 24 4.11 -0.54 0.65
CA CYS A 24 3.71 -1.12 -0.61
C CYS A 24 4.25 -2.55 -0.72
N ARG A 25 3.37 -3.50 -1.00
CA ARG A 25 3.74 -4.92 -1.16
C ARG A 25 4.60 -5.21 -2.40
N PHE A 26 4.65 -4.29 -3.36
CA PHE A 26 5.42 -4.47 -4.59
C PHE A 26 6.84 -3.93 -4.46
N CYS A 27 6.98 -2.70 -3.97
CA CYS A 27 8.29 -2.03 -3.91
C CYS A 27 8.86 -1.88 -2.50
N GLY A 28 8.15 -2.28 -1.44
CA GLY A 28 8.63 -2.21 -0.04
C GLY A 28 8.70 -0.79 0.55
N HIS A 29 8.46 0.25 -0.24
CA HIS A 29 8.45 1.65 0.21
C HIS A 29 7.10 2.04 0.82
N LYS A 30 7.03 3.17 1.52
CA LYS A 30 5.75 3.73 2.00
C LYS A 30 4.76 3.85 0.84
N ALA A 31 3.58 3.27 1.02
CA ALA A 31 2.54 3.22 0.00
C ALA A 31 1.97 4.62 -0.23
N GLU A 32 2.37 5.23 -1.34
CA GLU A 32 1.85 6.51 -1.82
C GLU A 32 0.98 6.24 -3.05
N VAL A 33 -0.33 6.48 -2.92
CA VAL A 33 -1.32 6.24 -3.98
C VAL A 33 -1.98 7.56 -4.34
N VAL A 34 -2.02 7.87 -5.63
CA VAL A 34 -2.66 9.07 -6.17
C VAL A 34 -3.67 8.71 -7.24
N LEU A 35 -4.70 9.55 -7.37
CA LEU A 35 -5.66 9.45 -8.46
C LEU A 35 -5.10 10.23 -9.66
N ARG A 36 -4.84 9.56 -10.78
CA ARG A 36 -4.54 10.24 -12.05
C ARG A 36 -5.79 10.30 -12.91
N VAL A 37 -5.97 11.46 -13.53
CA VAL A 37 -7.02 11.70 -14.53
C VAL A 37 -6.30 12.11 -15.81
N PRO A 38 -6.08 11.17 -16.76
CA PRO A 38 -5.54 11.47 -18.07
C PRO A 38 -6.56 12.28 -18.90
N PRO A 39 -6.14 12.91 -20.01
CA PRO A 39 -7.02 13.70 -20.87
C PRO A 39 -8.22 12.90 -21.41
N ASP A 40 -8.12 11.57 -21.48
CA ASP A 40 -9.22 10.66 -21.83
C ASP A 40 -10.33 10.54 -20.75
N GLY A 41 -10.18 11.24 -19.63
CA GLY A 41 -11.15 11.28 -18.53
C GLY A 41 -11.20 10.01 -17.66
N ARG A 42 -10.48 8.95 -18.03
CA ARG A 42 -10.48 7.66 -17.31
C ARG A 42 -9.61 7.71 -16.06
N LYS A 43 -10.26 7.88 -14.92
CA LYS A 43 -9.62 7.89 -13.60
C LYS A 43 -8.98 6.53 -13.31
N HIS A 44 -7.72 6.53 -12.92
CA HIS A 44 -7.03 5.33 -12.44
C HIS A 44 -6.17 5.66 -11.22
N MET A 45 -6.06 4.69 -10.32
CA MET A 45 -5.24 4.81 -9.13
C MET A 45 -3.82 4.37 -9.45
N VAL A 46 -2.85 5.24 -9.18
CA VAL A 46 -1.44 5.00 -9.45
C VAL A 46 -0.67 4.98 -8.14
N ARG A 47 0.22 4.00 -8.00
CA ARG A 47 1.12 3.89 -6.86
C ARG A 47 2.43 4.60 -7.20
N LEU A 48 2.59 5.84 -6.76
CA LEU A 48 3.80 6.63 -6.99
C LEU A 48 5.05 5.94 -6.45
N CYS A 49 4.91 5.24 -5.32
CA CYS A 49 5.98 4.45 -4.74
C CYS A 49 6.50 3.34 -5.67
N CYS A 50 5.65 2.75 -6.53
CA CYS A 50 6.08 1.75 -7.51
C CYS A 50 6.72 2.42 -8.74
N GLU A 51 6.13 3.51 -9.22
CA GLU A 51 6.69 4.28 -10.35
C GLU A 51 8.08 4.83 -10.04
N ARG A 52 8.29 5.42 -8.85
CA ARG A 52 9.59 5.93 -8.40
C ARG A 52 10.63 4.81 -8.25
N ALA A 53 10.21 3.62 -7.83
CA ALA A 53 11.10 2.48 -7.65
C ALA A 53 11.42 1.74 -8.97
N GLY A 54 10.86 2.17 -10.11
CA GLY A 54 11.02 1.47 -11.39
C GLY A 54 10.38 0.08 -11.43
N VAL A 55 9.57 -0.26 -10.40
CA VAL A 55 8.78 -1.48 -10.38
C VAL A 55 7.53 -1.18 -11.19
N ALA A 56 7.59 -1.47 -12.49
CA ALA A 56 6.42 -1.42 -13.34
C ALA A 56 5.35 -2.36 -12.74
N VAL A 57 4.21 -1.80 -12.33
CA VAL A 57 3.03 -2.52 -11.85
C VAL A 57 1.89 -2.25 -12.81
#